data_AF-A0A1J5S5N0-F1
#
_entry.id   AF-A0A1J5S5N0-F1
#
_cell.length_a   1.000
_cell.length_b   1.000
_cell.length_c   1.000
_cell.angle_alpha   90.00
_cell.angle_beta   90.00
_cell.angle_gamma   90.00
#
_symmetry.space_group_name_H-M   'P 1'
#
loop_
_entity.id
_entity.type
_entity.pdbx_description
1 polymer ?
#
loop_
_entity_poly.entity_id
_entity_poly.type
_entity_poly.pdbx_seq_one_letter_code
_entity_poly.pdbx_strand_id
1 'polypeptide(L)'
;MKKWLYFITPVIGLTVFLFFYFSFKKEAEAQAAARKAQIEAQAAADARQKARLEEIAREDAAKKAAQRAAEEAAKEAARKAKWDAEGAKIQSETDEALKLGHEYAARLASLKKQLADLRARRDADNHNFMEAVRELEIASIGRHEIDMESQRMIGLIVAKAQSSELASPPPLPEKKKNND
;
A
#
# COMPACT_ATOMS: atom_id res chain seq x y z
N MET A 1 122.14 37.81 46.31
CA MET A 1 121.09 36.77 46.39
C MET A 1 120.02 37.03 45.33
N LYS A 2 119.57 35.96 44.65
CA LYS A 2 118.87 35.92 43.35
C LYS A 2 117.45 36.56 43.36
N LYS A 3 117.35 37.90 43.43
CA LYS A 3 116.07 38.63 43.35
C LYS A 3 115.40 38.56 41.96
N TRP A 4 116.18 38.36 40.90
CA TRP A 4 115.68 38.22 39.52
C TRP A 4 114.91 36.90 39.27
N LEU A 5 115.14 35.87 40.08
CA LEU A 5 114.46 34.58 39.95
C LEU A 5 112.96 34.66 40.34
N TYR A 6 112.60 35.59 41.24
CA TYR A 6 111.22 35.81 41.65
C TYR A 6 110.38 36.55 40.60
N PHE A 7 111.00 37.18 39.59
CA PHE A 7 110.30 37.91 38.54
C PHE A 7 110.22 37.10 37.23
N ILE A 8 111.29 36.40 36.86
CA ILE A 8 111.34 35.58 35.64
C ILE A 8 110.40 34.37 35.75
N THR A 9 110.39 33.69 36.89
CA THR A 9 109.57 32.49 37.10
C THR A 9 108.06 32.75 36.95
N PRO A 10 107.45 33.78 37.58
CA PRO A 10 106.03 34.06 37.38
C PRO A 10 105.72 34.59 35.97
N VAL A 11 106.65 35.28 35.30
CA VAL A 11 106.45 35.72 33.91
C VAL A 11 106.43 34.54 32.94
N ILE A 12 107.33 33.56 33.10
CA ILE A 12 107.33 32.32 32.33
C ILE A 12 106.09 31.47 32.67
N GLY A 13 105.69 31.41 33.94
CA GLY A 13 104.45 30.76 34.34
C GLY A 13 103.22 31.40 33.71
N LEU A 14 103.18 32.74 33.61
CA LEU A 14 102.09 33.49 33.01
C LEU A 14 101.99 33.25 31.50
N THR A 15 103.11 33.20 30.77
CA THR A 15 103.11 32.94 29.33
C THR A 15 102.69 31.51 29.00
N VAL A 16 103.16 30.51 29.77
CA VAL A 16 102.69 29.13 29.64
C VAL A 16 101.20 29.03 29.96
N PHE A 17 100.73 29.71 31.01
CA PHE A 17 99.32 29.74 31.38
C PHE A 17 98.44 30.38 30.30
N LEU A 18 98.86 31.51 29.71
CA LEU A 18 98.12 32.18 28.63
C LEU A 18 98.02 31.30 27.38
N PHE A 19 99.09 30.60 27.01
CA PHE A 19 99.07 29.66 25.87
C PHE A 19 98.06 28.52 26.10
N PHE A 20 98.08 27.89 27.27
CA PHE A 20 97.10 26.86 27.63
C PHE A 20 95.68 27.43 27.73
N TYR A 21 95.48 28.61 28.30
CA TYR A 21 94.18 29.26 28.41
C TYR A 21 93.55 29.54 27.04
N PHE A 22 94.31 30.05 26.06
CA PHE A 22 93.80 30.26 24.70
C PHE A 22 93.51 28.96 23.97
N SER A 23 94.32 27.91 24.19
CA SER A 23 94.05 26.57 23.63
C SER A 23 92.75 25.98 24.19
N PHE A 24 92.58 25.99 25.52
CA PHE A 24 91.37 25.50 26.18
C PHE A 24 90.14 26.36 25.86
N LYS A 25 90.28 27.68 25.69
CA LYS A 25 89.18 28.56 25.29
C LYS A 25 88.68 28.22 23.88
N LYS A 26 89.59 27.97 22.93
CA LYS A 26 89.21 27.55 21.56
C LYS A 26 88.54 26.18 21.53
N GLU A 27 89.04 25.21 22.29
CA GLU A 27 88.38 23.90 22.41
C GLU A 27 87.01 24.02 23.08
N ALA A 28 86.86 24.85 24.11
CA ALA A 28 85.59 25.09 24.77
C ALA A 28 84.58 25.79 23.85
N GLU A 29 85.01 26.79 23.05
CA GLU A 29 84.17 27.44 22.04
C GLU A 29 83.77 26.47 20.92
N ALA A 30 84.70 25.64 20.43
CA ALA A 30 84.42 24.63 19.42
C ALA A 30 83.44 23.54 19.93
N GLN A 31 83.61 23.07 21.17
CA GLN A 31 82.69 22.13 21.80
C GLN A 31 81.32 22.77 22.05
N ALA A 32 81.26 24.04 22.47
CA ALA A 32 80.00 24.75 22.64
C ALA A 32 79.27 24.96 21.31
N ALA A 33 79.99 25.31 20.24
CA ALA A 33 79.43 25.43 18.90
C ALA A 33 78.94 24.08 18.36
N ALA A 34 79.71 23.00 18.55
CA ALA A 34 79.31 21.65 18.15
C ALA A 34 78.06 21.16 18.90
N ARG A 35 77.98 21.42 20.22
CA ARG A 35 76.78 21.09 21.02
C ARG A 35 75.56 21.88 20.57
N LYS A 36 75.71 23.19 20.29
CA LYS A 36 74.61 24.01 19.74
C LYS A 36 74.14 23.48 18.39
N ALA A 37 75.06 23.18 17.47
CA ALA A 37 74.72 22.62 16.16
C ALA A 37 74.03 21.24 16.27
N GLN A 38 74.44 20.39 17.21
CA GLN A 38 73.77 19.10 17.46
C GLN A 38 72.35 19.29 18.04
N ILE A 39 72.18 20.23 18.97
CA ILE A 39 70.87 20.56 19.55
C ILE A 39 69.93 21.12 18.47
N GLU A 40 70.42 22.02 17.62
CA GLU A 40 69.63 22.58 16.51
C GLU A 40 69.28 21.53 15.46
N ALA A 41 70.22 20.63 15.13
CA ALA A 41 69.97 19.52 14.20
C ALA A 41 68.95 18.51 14.77
N GLN A 42 69.03 18.18 16.06
CA GLN A 42 68.05 17.33 16.74
C GLN A 42 66.68 18.01 16.81
N ALA A 43 66.62 19.30 17.18
CA ALA A 43 65.38 20.07 17.21
C ALA A 43 64.72 20.15 15.82
N ALA A 44 65.51 20.33 14.75
CA ALA A 44 65.01 20.33 13.38
C ALA A 44 64.50 18.95 12.93
N ALA A 45 65.18 17.86 13.33
CA ALA A 45 64.74 16.50 13.05
C ALA A 45 63.44 16.16 13.78
N ASP A 46 63.35 16.51 15.07
CA ASP A 46 62.15 16.32 15.89
C ASP A 46 60.97 17.14 15.39
N ALA A 47 61.21 18.39 14.95
CA ALA A 47 60.17 19.22 14.34
C ALA A 47 59.63 18.61 13.03
N ARG A 48 60.51 18.06 12.19
CA ARG A 48 60.11 17.37 10.95
C ARG A 48 59.34 16.08 11.23
N GLN A 49 59.76 15.31 12.23
CA GLN A 49 59.06 14.10 12.67
C GLN A 49 57.66 14.45 13.18
N LYS A 50 57.54 15.46 14.05
CA LYS A 50 56.25 15.95 14.56
C LYS A 50 55.33 16.43 13.42
N ALA A 51 55.85 17.23 12.49
CA ALA A 51 55.07 17.71 11.35
C ALA A 51 54.54 16.58 10.47
N ARG A 52 55.35 15.55 10.19
CA ARG A 52 54.91 14.36 9.43
C ARG A 52 53.85 13.55 10.17
N LEU A 53 54.01 13.36 11.47
CA LEU A 53 53.02 12.64 12.29
C LEU A 53 51.70 13.39 12.35
N GLU A 54 51.73 14.73 12.46
CA GLU A 54 50.54 15.57 12.41
C GLU A 54 49.84 15.52 11.05
N GLU A 55 50.59 15.53 9.95
CA GLU A 55 50.04 15.42 8.60
C GLU A 55 49.36 14.05 8.37
N ILE A 56 50.03 12.96 8.73
CA ILE A 56 49.46 11.61 8.67
C ILE A 56 48.21 11.49 9.54
N ALA A 57 48.23 12.06 10.75
CA ALA A 57 47.07 12.07 11.64
C ALA A 57 45.89 12.86 11.06
N ARG A 58 46.16 13.99 10.39
CA ARG A 58 45.12 14.78 9.70
C ARG A 58 44.53 14.01 8.51
N GLU A 59 45.37 13.36 7.70
CA GLU A 59 44.88 12.56 6.58
C GLU A 59 44.04 11.36 7.02
N ASP A 60 44.47 10.62 8.06
CA ASP A 60 43.71 9.49 8.58
C ASP A 60 42.38 9.96 9.20
N ALA A 61 42.39 11.08 9.92
CA ALA A 61 41.17 11.70 10.43
C ALA A 61 40.21 12.13 9.30
N ALA A 62 40.73 12.74 8.24
CA ALA A 62 39.95 13.13 7.08
C ALA A 62 39.36 11.92 6.34
N LYS A 63 40.14 10.84 6.15
CA LYS A 63 39.68 9.59 5.54
C LYS A 63 38.56 8.95 6.36
N LYS A 64 38.72 8.87 7.68
CA LYS A 64 37.67 8.33 8.58
C LYS A 64 36.42 9.20 8.58
N ALA A 65 36.55 10.52 8.56
CA ALA A 65 35.41 11.42 8.45
C ALA A 65 34.66 11.24 7.13
N ALA A 66 35.39 11.15 6.01
CA ALA A 66 34.81 10.91 4.69
C ALA A 66 34.10 9.54 4.60
N GLN A 67 34.69 8.48 5.17
CA GLN A 67 34.07 7.16 5.24
C GLN A 67 32.76 7.17 6.03
N ARG A 68 32.74 7.81 7.21
CA ARG A 68 31.51 7.94 8.01
C ARG A 68 30.43 8.73 7.26
N ALA A 69 30.80 9.85 6.63
CA ALA A 69 29.86 10.65 5.86
C ALA A 69 29.28 9.86 4.67
N ALA A 70 30.10 9.07 3.97
CA ALA A 70 29.64 8.22 2.88
C ALA A 70 28.71 7.10 3.36
N GLU A 71 29.05 6.44 4.48
CA GLU A 71 28.19 5.42 5.09
C GLU A 71 26.86 5.98 5.58
N GLU A 72 26.86 7.16 6.19
CA GLU A 72 25.64 7.85 6.64
C GLU A 72 24.78 8.25 5.44
N ALA A 73 25.37 8.85 4.42
CA ALA A 73 24.67 9.20 3.18
C ALA A 73 24.05 7.97 2.50
N ALA A 74 24.78 6.84 2.44
CA ALA A 74 24.26 5.60 1.89
C ALA A 74 23.11 5.03 2.73
N LYS A 75 23.21 5.07 4.07
CA LYS A 75 22.13 4.65 4.98
C LYS A 75 20.89 5.51 4.82
N GLU A 76 21.05 6.83 4.71
CA GLU A 76 19.92 7.74 4.50
C GLU A 76 19.28 7.53 3.13
N ALA A 77 20.08 7.39 2.07
CA ALA A 77 19.58 7.09 0.73
C ALA A 77 18.80 5.77 0.71
N ALA A 78 19.33 4.72 1.34
CA ALA A 78 18.64 3.43 1.45
C ALA A 78 17.34 3.52 2.27
N ARG A 79 17.32 4.31 3.36
CA ARG A 79 16.11 4.57 4.15
C ARG A 79 15.04 5.30 3.34
N LYS A 80 15.42 6.38 2.63
CA LYS A 80 14.52 7.13 1.76
C LYS A 80 13.96 6.25 0.64
N ALA A 81 14.83 5.52 -0.06
CA ALA A 81 14.39 4.62 -1.13
C ALA A 81 13.41 3.54 -0.62
N LYS A 82 13.64 2.97 0.57
CA LYS A 82 12.69 2.04 1.19
C LYS A 82 11.36 2.71 1.54
N TRP A 83 11.42 3.87 2.18
CA TRP A 83 10.23 4.64 2.54
C TRP A 83 9.39 4.99 1.32
N ASP A 84 10.01 5.49 0.25
CA ASP A 84 9.34 5.86 -0.98
C ASP A 84 8.74 4.63 -1.68
N ALA A 85 9.46 3.50 -1.69
CA ALA A 85 8.97 2.25 -2.26
C ALA A 85 7.78 1.67 -1.48
N GLU A 86 7.83 1.70 -0.15
CA GLU A 86 6.72 1.27 0.71
C GLU A 86 5.52 2.22 0.57
N GLY A 87 5.76 3.53 0.55
CA GLY A 87 4.73 4.54 0.31
C GLY A 87 4.02 4.35 -1.04
N ALA A 88 4.79 4.11 -2.11
CA ALA A 88 4.23 3.84 -3.43
C ALA A 88 3.39 2.55 -3.46
N LYS A 89 3.82 1.49 -2.77
CA LYS A 89 3.03 0.25 -2.65
C LYS A 89 1.72 0.49 -1.90
N ILE A 90 1.77 1.16 -0.76
CA ILE A 90 0.57 1.48 0.04
C ILE A 90 -0.40 2.33 -0.79
N GLN A 91 0.11 3.31 -1.52
CA GLN A 91 -0.73 4.15 -2.39
C GLN A 91 -1.38 3.32 -3.50
N SER A 92 -0.61 2.46 -4.18
CA SER A 92 -1.14 1.55 -5.21
C SER A 92 -2.24 0.64 -4.67
N GLU A 93 -2.00 -0.01 -3.52
CA GLU A 93 -2.98 -0.90 -2.89
C GLU A 93 -4.24 -0.14 -2.45
N THR A 94 -4.07 1.09 -1.96
CA THR A 94 -5.19 1.96 -1.57
C THR A 94 -6.03 2.36 -2.79
N ASP A 95 -5.38 2.75 -3.88
CA ASP A 95 -6.05 3.15 -5.12
C ASP A 95 -6.80 1.95 -5.75
N GLU A 96 -6.22 0.76 -5.72
CA GLU A 96 -6.88 -0.48 -6.16
C GLU A 96 -8.09 -0.82 -5.28
N ALA A 97 -7.94 -0.74 -3.96
CA ALA A 97 -9.04 -0.99 -3.03
C ALA A 97 -10.19 0.01 -3.21
N LEU A 98 -9.88 1.29 -3.44
CA LEU A 98 -10.89 2.32 -3.73
C LEU A 98 -11.62 2.03 -5.05
N LYS A 99 -10.90 1.67 -6.12
CA LYS A 99 -11.51 1.28 -7.40
C LYS A 99 -12.45 0.09 -7.23
N LEU A 100 -12.01 -0.96 -6.55
CA LEU A 100 -12.85 -2.12 -6.25
C LEU A 100 -14.08 -1.73 -5.41
N GLY A 101 -13.91 -0.86 -4.43
CA GLY A 101 -15.01 -0.32 -3.64
C GLY A 101 -16.07 0.38 -4.50
N HIS A 102 -15.65 1.22 -5.43
CA HIS A 102 -16.56 1.89 -6.37
C HIS A 102 -17.26 0.91 -7.32
N GLU A 103 -16.54 -0.09 -7.85
CA GLU A 103 -17.13 -1.12 -8.69
C GLU A 103 -18.20 -1.93 -7.94
N TYR A 104 -17.90 -2.37 -6.71
CA TYR A 104 -18.87 -3.10 -5.90
C TYR A 104 -20.06 -2.24 -5.50
N ALA A 105 -19.86 -0.97 -5.19
CA ALA A 105 -20.96 -0.04 -4.92
C ALA A 105 -21.90 0.10 -6.13
N ALA A 106 -21.34 0.24 -7.34
CA ALA A 106 -22.11 0.31 -8.58
C ALA A 106 -22.86 -1.00 -8.85
N ARG A 107 -22.22 -2.16 -8.65
CA ARG A 107 -22.87 -3.48 -8.78
C ARG A 107 -24.00 -3.64 -7.77
N LEU A 108 -23.80 -3.23 -6.51
CA LEU A 108 -24.83 -3.24 -5.48
C LEU A 108 -26.03 -2.38 -5.86
N ALA A 109 -25.80 -1.17 -6.38
CA ALA A 109 -26.87 -0.30 -6.84
C ALA A 109 -27.66 -0.93 -8.00
N SER A 110 -26.96 -1.52 -8.97
CA SER A 110 -27.59 -2.24 -10.09
C SER A 110 -28.42 -3.43 -9.60
N LEU A 111 -27.88 -4.27 -8.72
CA LEU A 111 -28.60 -5.43 -8.18
C LEU A 111 -29.82 -5.01 -7.34
N LYS A 112 -29.70 -3.94 -6.54
CA LYS A 112 -30.85 -3.37 -5.80
C LYS A 112 -31.96 -2.91 -6.73
N LYS A 113 -31.61 -2.25 -7.85
CA LYS A 113 -32.58 -1.86 -8.87
C LYS A 113 -33.24 -3.07 -9.51
N GLN A 114 -32.45 -4.06 -9.95
CA GLN A 114 -32.98 -5.30 -10.54
C GLN A 114 -33.94 -6.03 -9.59
N LEU A 115 -33.61 -6.07 -8.29
CA LEU A 115 -34.48 -6.67 -7.29
C LEU A 115 -35.80 -5.91 -7.12
N ALA A 116 -35.76 -4.58 -7.14
CA ALA A 116 -36.96 -3.76 -7.09
C ALA A 116 -37.84 -3.96 -8.34
N ASP A 117 -37.22 -3.98 -9.52
CA ASP A 117 -37.90 -4.20 -10.81
C ASP A 117 -38.55 -5.60 -10.85
N LEU A 118 -37.85 -6.64 -10.37
CA LEU A 118 -38.39 -8.00 -10.30
C LEU A 118 -39.58 -8.11 -9.33
N ARG A 119 -39.51 -7.42 -8.18
CA ARG A 119 -40.65 -7.38 -7.24
C ARG A 119 -41.86 -6.71 -7.88
N ALA A 120 -41.67 -5.56 -8.52
CA ALA A 120 -42.73 -4.85 -9.22
C ALA A 120 -43.35 -5.69 -10.34
N ARG A 121 -42.53 -6.39 -11.14
CA ARG A 121 -43.01 -7.33 -12.17
C ARG A 121 -43.81 -8.47 -11.56
N ARG A 122 -43.30 -9.11 -10.51
CA ARG A 122 -44.01 -10.18 -9.80
C ARG A 122 -45.37 -9.72 -9.30
N ASP A 123 -45.45 -8.51 -8.73
CA ASP A 123 -46.72 -7.95 -8.24
C ASP A 123 -47.70 -7.66 -9.38
N ALA A 124 -47.21 -7.12 -10.51
CA ALA A 124 -48.01 -6.91 -11.71
C ALA A 124 -48.51 -8.23 -12.33
N ASP A 125 -47.63 -9.23 -12.47
CA ASP A 125 -47.98 -10.54 -13.00
C ASP A 125 -49.00 -11.26 -12.11
N ASN A 126 -48.86 -11.16 -10.78
CA ASN A 126 -49.83 -11.71 -9.84
C ASN A 126 -51.19 -11.02 -9.95
N HIS A 127 -51.21 -9.70 -10.16
CA HIS A 127 -52.45 -8.98 -10.41
C HIS A 127 -53.13 -9.44 -11.70
N ASN A 128 -52.39 -9.46 -12.82
CA ASN A 128 -52.89 -9.91 -14.12
C ASN A 128 -53.39 -11.37 -14.06
N PHE A 129 -52.69 -12.23 -13.32
CA PHE A 129 -53.11 -13.61 -13.11
C PHE A 129 -54.46 -13.69 -12.38
N MET A 130 -54.65 -12.92 -11.32
CA MET A 130 -55.92 -12.89 -10.58
C MET A 130 -57.07 -12.30 -11.42
N GLU A 131 -56.79 -11.32 -12.27
CA GLU A 131 -57.77 -10.79 -13.23
C GLU A 131 -58.16 -11.85 -14.26
N ALA A 132 -57.19 -12.55 -14.85
CA ALA A 132 -57.46 -13.62 -15.80
C ALA A 132 -58.27 -14.76 -15.18
N VAL A 133 -57.98 -15.15 -13.92
CA VAL A 133 -58.78 -16.14 -13.18
C VAL A 133 -60.21 -15.64 -12.98
N ARG A 134 -60.40 -14.38 -12.61
CA ARG A 134 -61.74 -13.78 -12.46
C ARG A 134 -62.52 -13.81 -13.77
N GLU A 135 -61.90 -13.44 -14.89
CA GLU A 135 -62.55 -13.47 -16.21
C GLU A 135 -62.96 -14.89 -16.61
N LEU A 136 -62.11 -15.89 -16.34
CA LEU A 136 -62.44 -17.30 -16.57
C LEU A 136 -63.62 -17.76 -15.70
N GLU A 137 -63.68 -17.34 -14.43
CA GLU A 137 -64.81 -17.65 -13.55
C GLU A 137 -66.11 -17.03 -14.05
N ILE A 138 -66.10 -15.76 -14.48
CA ILE A 138 -67.26 -15.08 -15.06
C ILE A 138 -67.72 -15.81 -16.33
N ALA A 139 -66.80 -16.17 -17.22
CA ALA A 139 -67.12 -16.92 -18.43
C ALA A 139 -67.71 -18.32 -18.13
N SER A 140 -67.20 -18.99 -17.10
CA SER A 140 -67.72 -20.28 -16.62
C SER A 140 -69.15 -20.15 -16.09
N ILE A 141 -69.44 -19.12 -15.29
CA ILE A 141 -70.78 -18.83 -14.79
C ILE A 141 -71.74 -18.54 -15.96
N GLY A 142 -71.33 -17.69 -16.90
CA GLY A 142 -72.15 -17.37 -18.08
C GLY A 142 -72.46 -18.60 -18.93
N ARG A 143 -71.49 -19.51 -19.10
CA ARG A 143 -71.74 -20.80 -19.75
C ARG A 143 -72.77 -21.63 -19.00
N HIS A 144 -72.66 -21.72 -17.67
CA HIS A 144 -73.60 -22.49 -16.86
C HIS A 144 -75.02 -21.91 -16.92
N GLU A 145 -75.15 -20.59 -16.96
CA GLU A 145 -76.44 -19.90 -17.14
C GLU A 145 -77.10 -20.26 -18.48
N ILE A 146 -76.35 -20.19 -19.59
CA ILE A 146 -76.83 -20.57 -20.92
C ILE A 146 -77.24 -22.05 -20.96
N ASP A 147 -76.48 -22.93 -20.32
CA ASP A 147 -76.81 -24.36 -20.23
C ASP A 147 -78.13 -24.56 -19.47
N MET A 148 -78.35 -23.83 -18.37
CA MET A 148 -79.58 -23.90 -17.57
C MET A 148 -80.79 -23.32 -18.33
N GLU A 149 -80.63 -22.22 -19.05
CA GLU A 149 -81.67 -21.66 -19.92
C GLU A 149 -82.02 -22.60 -21.07
N SER A 150 -81.03 -23.23 -21.68
CA SER A 150 -81.22 -24.25 -22.73
C SER A 150 -82.02 -25.44 -22.18
N GLN A 151 -81.69 -25.94 -20.99
CA GLN A 151 -82.45 -27.01 -20.33
C GLN A 151 -83.89 -26.58 -20.03
N ARG A 152 -84.11 -25.36 -19.54
CA ARG A 152 -85.47 -24.81 -19.30
C ARG A 152 -86.28 -24.71 -20.59
N MET A 153 -85.68 -24.20 -21.67
CA MET A 153 -86.33 -24.07 -22.97
C MET A 153 -86.68 -25.45 -23.55
N ILE A 154 -85.77 -26.41 -23.48
CA ILE A 154 -86.02 -27.81 -23.87
C ILE A 154 -87.18 -28.37 -23.04
N GLY A 155 -87.18 -28.16 -21.72
CA GLY A 155 -88.26 -28.59 -20.84
C GLY A 155 -89.62 -27.99 -21.22
N LEU A 156 -89.68 -26.71 -21.56
CA LEU A 156 -90.91 -26.06 -22.04
C LEU A 156 -91.36 -26.59 -23.41
N ILE A 157 -90.44 -26.84 -24.35
CA ILE A 157 -90.75 -27.44 -25.65
C ILE A 157 -91.32 -28.85 -25.45
N VAL A 158 -90.70 -29.67 -24.59
CA VAL A 158 -91.17 -31.01 -24.25
C VAL A 158 -92.55 -30.95 -23.59
N ALA A 159 -92.75 -30.09 -22.60
CA ALA A 159 -94.04 -29.90 -21.94
C ALA A 159 -95.13 -29.46 -22.94
N LYS A 160 -94.81 -28.52 -23.84
CA LYS A 160 -95.73 -28.07 -24.89
C LYS A 160 -96.07 -29.19 -25.87
N ALA A 161 -95.07 -29.98 -26.29
CA ALA A 161 -95.27 -31.14 -27.14
C ALA A 161 -96.17 -32.19 -26.47
N GLN A 162 -95.98 -32.46 -25.18
CA GLN A 162 -96.83 -33.37 -24.40
C GLN A 162 -98.26 -32.85 -24.23
N SER A 163 -98.45 -31.53 -24.10
CA SER A 163 -99.78 -30.90 -24.00
C SER A 163 -100.48 -30.71 -25.35
N SER A 164 -99.79 -30.94 -26.47
CA SER A 164 -100.33 -30.76 -27.81
C SER A 164 -101.18 -31.96 -28.20
N GLU A 165 -102.47 -31.74 -28.50
CA GLU A 165 -103.39 -32.79 -28.95
C GLU A 165 -102.95 -33.50 -30.23
N LEU A 166 -102.08 -32.87 -31.04
CA LEU A 166 -101.47 -33.46 -32.23
C LEU A 166 -100.46 -34.59 -31.93
N ALA A 167 -99.93 -34.66 -30.71
CA ALA A 167 -98.99 -35.69 -30.28
C ALA A 167 -99.67 -36.89 -29.58
N SER A 168 -100.96 -36.78 -29.26
CA SER A 168 -101.76 -37.92 -28.80
C SER A 168 -102.18 -38.75 -30.02
N PRO A 169 -101.85 -40.06 -30.09
CA PRO A 169 -102.34 -40.89 -31.16
C PRO A 169 -103.88 -40.84 -31.17
N PRO A 170 -104.52 -40.72 -32.35
CA PRO A 170 -105.98 -40.65 -32.41
C PRO A 170 -106.58 -41.88 -31.70
N PRO A 171 -107.66 -41.71 -30.92
CA PRO A 171 -108.29 -42.83 -30.24
C PRO A 171 -108.63 -43.90 -31.28
N LEU A 172 -108.14 -45.12 -31.05
CA LEU A 172 -108.44 -46.26 -31.91
C LEU A 172 -109.96 -46.40 -32.02
N PRO A 173 -110.52 -46.59 -33.23
CA PRO A 173 -111.96 -46.71 -33.40
C PRO A 173 -112.48 -47.87 -32.55
N GLU A 174 -113.52 -47.59 -31.75
CA GLU A 174 -114.15 -48.59 -30.90
C GLU A 174 -114.58 -49.81 -31.74
N LYS A 175 -113.97 -50.95 -31.43
CA LYS A 175 -114.36 -52.23 -32.03
C LYS A 175 -115.77 -52.54 -31.53
N LYS A 176 -116.79 -52.33 -32.37
CA LYS A 176 -118.16 -52.78 -32.13
C LYS A 176 -118.11 -54.25 -31.69
N LYS A 177 -118.45 -54.51 -30.43
CA LYS A 177 -118.82 -55.85 -29.96
C LYS A 177 -120.10 -56.23 -30.69
N ASN A 178 -119.99 -57.08 -31.71
CA ASN A 178 -121.13 -57.87 -32.15
C ASN A 178 -121.28 -59.00 -31.13
N ASN A 179 -122.37 -58.95 -30.37
CA ASN A 179 -122.88 -60.10 -29.62
C ASN A 179 -123.39 -61.11 -30.65
N ASP A 180 -122.80 -62.31 -30.63
CA ASP A 180 -123.44 -63.58 -30.98
C ASP A 180 -122.75 -64.67 -30.16
#